data_AF-A0A7S1CVR1-F1
#
_entry.id   AF-A0A7S1CVR1-F1
#
_cell.length_a   1.000
_cell.length_b   1.000
_cell.length_c   1.000
_cell.angle_alpha   90.00
_cell.angle_beta   90.00
_cell.angle_gamma   90.00
#
_symmetry.space_group_name_H-M   'P 1'
#
loop_
_entity.id
_entity.type
_entity.pdbx_description
1 polymer ?
#
loop_
_entity_poly.entity_id
_entity_poly.type
_entity_poly.pdbx_seq_one_letter_code
_entity_poly.pdbx_strand_id
1 'polypeptide(L)'
;RFDQLRNDPNYSDVCSRLSPWLNHGHVSFQRLALKIKRLNKYANGTASYIEEGLVRRELSDNYVYYTPDDYDELTAAAEWAQESLQLHTSDEREWVFSLDELEHGKTHDDLWNA
;
A
#
# COMPACT_ATOMS: atom_id res chain seq x y z
N ARG A 1 17.42 7.46 5.57
CA ARG A 1 16.59 8.28 4.66
C ARG A 1 15.30 7.56 4.33
N PHE A 2 15.32 6.28 3.93
CA PHE A 2 14.09 5.52 3.69
C PHE A 2 13.08 5.65 4.85
N ASP A 3 13.55 5.43 6.07
CA ASP A 3 12.80 5.58 7.32
C ASP A 3 12.19 6.98 7.56
N GLN A 4 12.79 8.03 6.99
CA GLN A 4 12.41 9.42 7.25
C GLN A 4 11.55 10.02 6.12
N LEU A 5 11.80 9.60 4.87
CA LEU A 5 11.28 10.28 3.68
C LEU A 5 10.38 9.40 2.80
N ARG A 6 10.17 8.11 3.14
CA ARG A 6 9.32 7.20 2.34
C ARG A 6 7.86 7.67 2.19
N ASN A 7 7.41 8.55 3.07
CA ASN A 7 6.04 9.09 3.07
C ASN A 7 5.93 10.44 2.35
N ASP A 8 7.04 11.00 1.84
CA ASP A 8 7.04 12.26 1.11
C ASP A 8 7.18 12.00 -0.39
N PRO A 9 6.10 12.19 -1.19
CA PRO A 9 6.10 11.88 -2.61
C PRO A 9 7.03 12.81 -3.42
N ASN A 10 7.50 13.94 -2.86
CA ASN A 10 8.44 14.83 -3.54
C ASN A 10 9.85 14.23 -3.66
N TYR A 11 10.16 13.17 -2.88
CA TYR A 11 11.45 12.48 -2.92
C TYR A 11 11.35 11.14 -3.65
N SER A 12 11.15 11.20 -4.97
CA SER A 12 10.89 10.02 -5.81
C SER A 12 12.02 8.97 -5.83
N ASP A 13 13.22 9.31 -5.39
CA ASP A 13 14.41 8.44 -5.34
C ASP A 13 14.56 7.69 -4.01
N VAL A 14 13.73 7.99 -3.00
CA VAL A 14 13.82 7.37 -1.67
C VAL A 14 13.23 5.96 -1.68
N CYS A 15 12.06 5.77 -2.29
CA CYS A 15 11.44 4.46 -2.38
C CYS A 15 12.23 3.54 -3.33
N SER A 16 12.30 2.25 -3.01
CA SER A 16 13.15 1.31 -3.74
C SER A 16 12.83 1.16 -5.23
N ARG A 17 11.60 1.51 -5.63
CA ARG A 17 11.03 1.24 -6.95
C ARG A 17 11.23 -0.24 -7.32
N LEU A 18 11.04 -1.19 -6.41
CA LEU A 18 11.22 -2.62 -6.70
C LEU A 18 9.91 -3.41 -6.84
N SER A 19 8.75 -2.78 -6.62
CA SER A 19 7.45 -3.47 -6.70
C SER A 19 7.19 -4.17 -8.04
N PRO A 20 7.48 -3.60 -9.24
CA PRO A 20 7.31 -4.34 -10.50
C PRO A 20 8.12 -5.64 -10.59
N TRP A 21 9.35 -5.65 -10.08
CA TRP A 21 10.25 -6.81 -10.11
C TRP A 21 9.88 -7.87 -9.08
N LEU A 22 9.41 -7.42 -7.90
CA LEU A 22 8.94 -8.30 -6.84
C LEU A 22 7.63 -8.98 -7.24
N ASN A 23 6.67 -8.24 -7.81
CA ASN A 23 5.37 -8.76 -8.23
C ASN A 23 5.52 -9.89 -9.26
N HIS A 24 6.40 -9.72 -10.25
CA HIS A 24 6.65 -10.72 -11.29
C HIS A 24 7.71 -11.78 -10.91
N GLY A 25 8.19 -11.78 -9.66
CA GLY A 25 9.18 -12.76 -9.20
C GLY A 25 10.56 -12.66 -9.86
N HIS A 26 10.86 -11.58 -10.59
CA HIS A 26 12.19 -11.33 -11.19
C HIS A 26 13.27 -11.17 -10.11
N VAL A 27 12.89 -10.72 -8.92
CA VAL A 27 13.76 -10.59 -7.76
C VAL A 27 13.06 -11.17 -6.52
N SER A 28 13.80 -11.94 -5.72
CA SER A 28 13.31 -12.43 -4.42
C SER A 28 13.48 -11.37 -3.33
N PHE A 29 12.42 -11.05 -2.57
CA PHE A 29 12.53 -10.14 -1.43
C PHE A 29 13.47 -10.68 -0.35
N GLN A 30 13.47 -11.99 -0.09
CA GLN A 30 14.41 -12.63 0.84
C GLN A 30 15.87 -12.31 0.46
N ARG A 31 16.19 -12.32 -0.84
CA ARG A 31 17.53 -11.96 -1.32
C ARG A 31 17.88 -10.50 -1.01
N LEU A 32 16.92 -9.58 -1.18
CA LEU A 32 17.10 -8.17 -0.88
C LEU A 32 17.31 -7.95 0.62
N ALA A 33 16.46 -8.55 1.47
CA ALA A 33 16.56 -8.47 2.92
C ALA A 33 17.93 -8.97 3.43
N LEU A 34 18.43 -10.09 2.90
CA LEU A 34 19.76 -10.59 3.24
C LEU A 34 20.88 -9.64 2.79
N LYS A 35 20.78 -9.06 1.59
CA LYS A 35 21.79 -8.11 1.07
C LYS A 35 21.85 -6.84 1.91
N ILE A 36 20.69 -6.22 2.19
CA ILE A 36 20.65 -4.95 2.91
C ILE A 36 21.03 -5.09 4.39
N LYS A 37 20.68 -6.21 5.04
CA LYS A 37 21.16 -6.52 6.39
C LYS A 37 22.69 -6.59 6.46
N ARG A 38 23.34 -7.19 5.45
CA ARG A 38 24.81 -7.30 5.39
C ARG A 38 25.52 -5.96 5.25
N LEU A 39 24.87 -4.93 4.72
CA LEU A 39 25.47 -3.60 4.59
C LEU A 39 25.75 -2.96 5.96
N ASN A 40 24.96 -3.31 6.99
CA ASN A 40 25.11 -2.84 8.37
C ASN A 40 25.38 -1.33 8.53
N LYS A 41 24.77 -0.51 7.66
CA LYS A 41 25.09 0.93 7.54
C LYS A 41 23.96 1.85 8.02
N TYR A 42 22.71 1.44 7.83
CA TYR A 42 21.53 2.27 8.09
C TYR A 42 20.49 1.47 8.89
N ALA A 43 20.71 1.28 10.19
CA ALA A 43 19.87 0.40 11.01
C ALA A 43 18.36 0.68 10.88
N ASN A 44 17.95 1.94 11.07
CA ASN A 44 16.53 2.34 10.99
C ASN A 44 15.96 2.21 9.58
N GLY A 45 16.71 2.67 8.56
CA GLY A 45 16.31 2.53 7.16
C GLY A 45 16.16 1.07 6.73
N THR A 46 17.08 0.20 7.15
CA THR A 46 17.03 -1.24 6.91
C THR A 46 15.84 -1.88 7.61
N ALA A 47 15.60 -1.56 8.88
CA ALA A 47 14.46 -2.08 9.63
C ALA A 47 13.14 -1.66 8.97
N SER A 48 12.96 -0.38 8.64
CA SER A 48 11.77 0.13 7.98
C SER A 48 11.57 -0.48 6.58
N TYR A 49 12.63 -0.71 5.81
CA TYR A 49 12.52 -1.37 4.50
C TYR A 49 12.10 -2.84 4.62
N ILE A 50 12.64 -3.56 5.60
CA ILE A 50 12.27 -4.96 5.86
C ILE A 50 10.84 -5.06 6.39
N GLU A 51 10.40 -4.13 7.22
CA GLU A 51 9.01 -4.08 7.70
C GLU A 51 8.02 -3.99 6.53
N GLU A 52 8.24 -3.08 5.59
CA GLU A 52 7.34 -2.92 4.43
C GLU A 52 7.36 -4.16 3.50
N GLY A 53 8.54 -4.70 3.19
CA GLY A 53 8.64 -5.77 2.21
C GLY A 53 8.57 -7.20 2.75
N LEU A 54 8.70 -7.40 4.07
CA LEU A 54 8.47 -8.69 4.73
C LEU A 54 7.11 -8.67 5.41
N VAL A 55 6.93 -7.83 6.44
CA VAL A 55 5.72 -7.85 7.27
C VAL A 55 4.51 -7.42 6.45
N ARG A 56 4.51 -6.23 5.84
CA ARG A 56 3.31 -5.76 5.12
C ARG A 56 3.03 -6.57 3.87
N ARG A 57 4.06 -6.90 3.08
CA ARG A 57 3.91 -7.73 1.88
C ARG A 57 3.38 -9.13 2.19
N GLU A 58 3.95 -9.83 3.17
CA GLU A 58 3.51 -11.21 3.49
C GLU A 58 2.21 -11.21 4.30
N LEU A 59 1.87 -10.11 4.98
CA LEU A 59 0.53 -9.90 5.54
C LEU A 59 -0.54 -9.76 4.44
N SER A 60 -0.23 -9.13 3.31
CA SER A 60 -1.15 -9.10 2.16
C SER A 60 -1.39 -10.50 1.58
N ASP A 61 -0.33 -11.31 1.44
CA ASP A 61 -0.48 -12.72 1.03
C ASP A 61 -1.28 -13.52 2.06
N ASN A 62 -1.02 -13.30 3.36
CA ASN A 62 -1.78 -13.90 4.45
C ASN A 62 -3.28 -13.57 4.35
N TYR A 63 -3.62 -12.30 4.12
CA TYR A 63 -5.00 -11.84 4.00
C TYR A 63 -5.72 -12.56 2.86
N VAL A 64 -5.17 -12.52 1.65
CA VAL A 64 -5.79 -13.17 0.48
C VAL A 64 -5.86 -14.70 0.64
N TYR A 65 -4.85 -15.32 1.27
CA TYR A 65 -4.85 -16.76 1.50
C TYR A 65 -5.94 -17.22 2.49
N TYR A 66 -6.17 -16.46 3.56
CA TYR A 66 -7.16 -16.79 4.59
C TYR A 66 -8.55 -16.22 4.31
N THR A 67 -8.69 -15.36 3.30
CA THR A 67 -9.94 -14.77 2.84
C THR A 67 -10.08 -14.94 1.32
N PRO A 68 -10.08 -16.18 0.80
CA PRO A 68 -9.90 -16.42 -0.64
C PRO A 68 -11.11 -16.06 -1.49
N ASP A 69 -12.31 -16.08 -0.91
CA ASP A 69 -13.57 -15.95 -1.66
C ASP A 69 -14.02 -14.49 -1.80
N ASP A 70 -13.67 -13.61 -0.85
CA ASP A 70 -14.23 -12.27 -0.74
C ASP A 70 -13.22 -11.17 -0.33
N TYR A 71 -11.90 -11.39 -0.48
CA TYR A 71 -10.88 -10.39 -0.11
C TYR A 71 -11.01 -9.05 -0.84
N ASP A 72 -11.73 -9.01 -1.96
CA ASP A 72 -12.04 -7.84 -2.77
C ASP A 72 -13.46 -7.29 -2.53
N GLU A 73 -14.18 -7.81 -1.52
CA GLU A 73 -15.50 -7.36 -1.10
C GLU A 73 -15.47 -6.70 0.29
N LEU A 74 -16.49 -5.87 0.59
CA LEU A 74 -16.63 -5.22 1.90
C LEU A 74 -16.85 -6.23 3.05
N THR A 75 -17.39 -7.41 2.75
CA THR A 75 -17.66 -8.47 3.74
C THR A 75 -16.39 -9.01 4.39
N ALA A 76 -15.25 -8.92 3.69
CA ALA A 76 -13.94 -9.32 4.19
C ALA A 76 -13.27 -8.26 5.09
N ALA A 77 -13.85 -7.07 5.23
CA ALA A 77 -13.36 -6.05 6.15
C ALA A 77 -13.65 -6.46 7.61
N ALA A 78 -12.97 -5.83 8.57
CA ALA A 78 -13.29 -6.03 9.98
C ALA A 78 -14.73 -5.57 10.29
N GLU A 79 -15.44 -6.30 11.16
CA GLU A 79 -16.85 -6.06 11.50
C GLU A 79 -17.13 -4.59 11.89
N TRP A 80 -16.29 -4.01 12.74
CA TRP A 80 -16.43 -2.61 13.16
C TRP A 80 -16.34 -1.61 11.99
N ALA A 81 -15.57 -1.94 10.94
CA ALA A 81 -15.46 -1.10 9.76
C ALA A 81 -16.71 -1.22 8.89
N GLN A 82 -17.27 -2.43 8.76
CA GLN A 82 -18.53 -2.67 8.06
C GLN A 82 -19.68 -1.92 8.76
N GLU A 83 -19.79 -2.04 10.08
CA GLU A 83 -20.81 -1.35 10.88
C GLU A 83 -20.73 0.17 10.74
N SER A 84 -19.51 0.72 10.82
CA SER A 84 -19.29 2.16 10.65
C SER A 84 -19.69 2.64 9.25
N LEU A 85 -19.26 1.94 8.19
CA LEU A 85 -19.65 2.29 6.82
C LEU A 85 -21.16 2.19 6.62
N GLN A 86 -21.80 1.16 7.17
CA GLN A 86 -23.25 0.96 7.09
C GLN A 86 -24.02 2.09 7.78
N LEU A 87 -23.54 2.56 8.94
CA LEU A 87 -24.14 3.69 9.66
C LEU A 87 -24.15 4.98 8.82
N HIS A 88 -23.09 5.20 8.04
CA HIS A 88 -22.89 6.39 7.21
C HIS A 88 -23.41 6.25 5.77
N THR A 89 -24.14 5.17 5.45
CA THR A 89 -24.65 4.94 4.09
C THR A 89 -25.57 6.05 3.60
N SER A 90 -26.38 6.65 4.49
CA SER A 90 -27.35 7.70 4.14
C SER A 90 -26.78 9.11 4.11
N ASP A 91 -25.50 9.29 4.46
CA ASP A 91 -24.87 10.61 4.46
C ASP A 91 -24.72 11.12 3.02
N GLU A 92 -25.09 12.38 2.78
CA GLU A 92 -24.91 13.01 1.47
C GLU A 92 -23.41 13.17 1.18
N ARG A 93 -22.96 12.67 0.02
CA ARG A 93 -21.57 12.87 -0.43
C ARG A 93 -21.48 14.24 -1.07
N GLU A 94 -20.51 15.04 -0.62
CA GLU A 94 -20.26 16.38 -1.18
C GLU A 94 -19.96 16.33 -2.68
N TRP A 95 -19.24 15.29 -3.12
CA TRP A 95 -18.89 15.05 -4.52
C TRP A 95 -19.10 13.58 -4.88
N VAL A 96 -19.73 13.33 -6.02
CA VAL A 96 -19.89 11.97 -6.58
C VAL A 96 -19.37 11.99 -8.01
N PHE A 97 -18.28 11.26 -8.22
CA PHE A 97 -17.62 11.14 -9.52
C PHE A 97 -17.95 9.81 -10.19
N SER A 98 -18.05 9.83 -11.50
CA SER A 98 -18.06 8.63 -12.33
C SER A 98 -16.66 8.01 -12.42
N LEU A 99 -16.60 6.74 -12.82
CA LEU A 99 -15.32 6.05 -13.04
C LEU A 99 -14.46 6.77 -14.10
N ASP A 100 -15.06 7.30 -15.18
CA ASP A 100 -14.34 8.03 -16.23
C ASP A 100 -13.72 9.33 -15.70
N GLU A 101 -14.43 10.06 -14.82
CA GLU A 101 -13.90 11.27 -14.20
C GLU A 101 -12.70 10.96 -13.29
N LEU A 102 -12.80 9.90 -12.49
CA LEU A 102 -11.71 9.46 -11.62
C LEU A 102 -10.50 8.97 -12.42
N GLU A 103 -10.70 8.16 -13.47
CA GLU A 103 -9.63 7.64 -14.32
C GLU A 103 -8.85 8.75 -15.04
N HIS A 104 -9.53 9.84 -15.42
CA HIS A 104 -8.93 10.97 -16.10
C HIS A 104 -8.49 12.12 -15.18
N GLY A 105 -8.50 11.93 -13.85
CA GLY A 105 -8.08 12.95 -12.90
C GLY A 105 -8.92 14.23 -13.00
N LYS A 106 -10.24 14.08 -13.13
CA LYS A 106 -11.20 15.19 -13.27
C LYS A 106 -11.99 15.41 -11.99
N THR A 107 -11.29 15.49 -10.86
CA THR A 107 -11.90 15.89 -9.59
C THR A 107 -11.67 17.37 -9.32
N HIS A 108 -12.28 17.88 -8.24
CA HIS A 108 -12.03 19.24 -7.77
C HIS A 108 -10.68 19.40 -7.04
N ASP A 109 -9.98 18.31 -6.72
CA ASP A 109 -8.75 18.30 -5.92
C ASP A 109 -7.52 18.01 -6.80
N ASP A 110 -6.67 19.02 -6.95
CA ASP A 110 -5.43 18.94 -7.74
C ASP A 110 -4.43 17.89 -7.20
N LEU A 111 -4.42 17.62 -5.89
CA LEU A 111 -3.56 16.59 -5.30
C LEU A 111 -4.06 15.19 -5.64
N TRP A 112 -5.38 14.99 -5.69
CA TRP A 112 -5.96 13.72 -6.09
C TRP A 112 -5.77 13.45 -7.60
N ASN A 113 -5.80 14.52 -8.41
CA ASN A 113 -5.62 14.46 -9.85
C ASN A 113 -4.16 14.21 -10.30
N ALA A 114 -3.17 14.47 -9.44
CA ALA A 114 -1.74 14.40 -9.74
C ALA A 114 -1.17 12.97 -9.74
#